data_AF-X1RBP8-F1
#
_entry.id   AF-X1RBP8-F1
#
_cell.length_a   1.000
_cell.length_b   1.000
_cell.length_c   1.000
_cell.angle_alpha   90.00
_cell.angle_beta   90.00
_cell.angle_gamma   90.00
#
_symmetry.space_group_name_H-M   'P 1'
#
loop_
_entity.id
_entity.type
_entity.pdbx_description
1 polymer ?
#
loop_
_entity_poly.entity_id
_entity_poly.type
_entity_poly.pdbx_seq_one_letter_code
_entity_poly.pdbx_strand_id
1 'polypeptide(L)'
;WLKVEKESCKVDIRGAKNYTFGDDIRIKGIPRKAVKNKTGSFTYPVFPSMIKELRAGIKEDYRIETQTKSLTGIYDKGVVTGNGRVKPHKLHLPDNHIQQPLLLFD
;
A
#
# COMPACT_ATOMS: atom_id res chain seq x y z
N TRP A 1 24.61 -0.86 -17.60
CA TRP A 1 23.58 -0.21 -18.46
C TRP A 1 22.21 -0.59 -17.92
N LEU A 2 21.24 0.33 -17.92
CA LEU A 2 19.86 0.03 -17.52
C LEU A 2 19.09 -0.51 -18.73
N LYS A 3 18.33 -1.59 -18.53
CA LYS A 3 17.47 -2.18 -19.57
C LYS A 3 16.12 -1.48 -19.59
N VAL A 4 15.60 -1.21 -20.79
CA VAL A 4 14.20 -0.80 -20.98
C VAL A 4 13.32 -2.05 -20.90
N GLU A 5 12.45 -2.11 -19.89
CA GLU A 5 11.53 -3.25 -19.69
C GLU A 5 10.19 -3.05 -20.42
N LYS A 6 9.70 -1.82 -20.52
CA LYS A 6 8.41 -1.50 -21.17
C LYS A 6 8.28 0.00 -21.46
N GLU A 7 7.50 0.33 -22.48
CA GLU A 7 7.11 1.69 -22.84
C GLU A 7 5.58 1.83 -22.87
N SER A 8 5.08 3.04 -22.61
CA SER A 8 3.65 3.36 -22.67
C SER A 8 3.46 4.86 -22.85
N CYS A 9 2.45 5.25 -23.64
CA CYS A 9 2.04 6.65 -23.80
C CYS A 9 1.13 7.14 -22.66
N LYS A 10 0.67 6.25 -21.77
CA LYS A 10 -0.23 6.57 -20.66
C LYS A 10 0.28 5.96 -19.35
N VAL A 11 0.41 6.81 -18.34
CA VAL A 11 0.74 6.41 -16.96
C VAL A 11 -0.14 7.19 -15.99
N ASP A 12 -0.78 6.48 -15.06
CA ASP A 12 -1.53 7.06 -13.95
C ASP A 12 -0.88 6.64 -12.63
N ILE A 13 -0.32 7.60 -11.89
CA ILE A 13 0.42 7.37 -10.65
C ILE A 13 -0.43 7.82 -9.47
N ARG A 14 -0.91 6.85 -8.68
CA ARG A 14 -1.70 7.08 -7.46
C ARG A 14 -0.86 6.97 -6.19
N GLY A 15 0.40 6.57 -6.33
CA GLY A 15 1.38 6.44 -5.25
C GLY A 15 2.55 5.57 -5.67
N ALA A 16 3.59 5.49 -4.82
CA ALA A 16 4.86 4.86 -5.15
C ALA A 16 4.79 3.40 -5.65
N LYS A 17 3.74 2.65 -5.28
CA LYS A 17 3.50 1.27 -5.72
C LYS A 17 2.02 0.99 -6.00
N ASN A 18 1.32 2.02 -6.46
CA ASN A 18 -0.06 1.98 -6.91
C ASN A 18 -0.15 2.84 -8.19
N TYR A 19 -0.04 2.21 -9.35
CA TYR A 19 -0.06 2.90 -10.62
C TYR A 19 -0.66 2.03 -11.72
N THR A 20 -1.07 2.67 -12.80
CA THR A 20 -1.45 2.01 -14.05
C THR A 20 -0.45 2.44 -15.12
N PHE A 21 0.13 1.47 -15.83
CA PHE A 21 1.09 1.70 -16.91
C PHE A 21 0.54 1.08 -18.20
N GLY A 22 0.01 1.92 -19.09
CA GLY A 22 -0.82 1.45 -20.21
C GLY A 22 -2.08 0.80 -19.65
N ASP A 23 -2.27 -0.49 -19.91
CA ASP A 23 -3.36 -1.30 -19.38
C ASP A 23 -2.98 -2.12 -18.13
N ASP A 24 -1.70 -2.10 -17.74
CA ASP A 24 -1.22 -2.86 -16.59
C ASP A 24 -1.45 -2.11 -15.28
N ILE A 25 -2.34 -2.62 -14.45
CA ILE A 25 -2.53 -2.15 -13.07
C ILE A 25 -1.50 -2.81 -12.15
N ARG A 26 -0.73 -2.00 -11.42
CA ARG A 26 0.28 -2.44 -10.46
C ARG A 26 -0.02 -1.89 -9.08
N ILE A 27 -0.44 -2.78 -8.19
CA ILE A 27 -0.71 -2.46 -6.77
C ILE A 27 0.12 -3.41 -5.90
N LYS A 28 0.96 -2.86 -5.02
CA LYS A 28 1.83 -3.68 -4.17
C LYS A 28 1.01 -4.63 -3.30
N GLY A 29 1.39 -5.91 -3.38
CA GLY A 29 0.81 -6.96 -2.55
C GLY A 29 -0.64 -7.25 -2.89
N ILE A 30 -1.06 -6.96 -4.12
CA ILE A 30 -2.29 -7.43 -4.75
C ILE A 30 -1.89 -8.22 -6.01
N PRO A 31 -2.19 -9.52 -6.10
CA PRO A 31 -1.90 -10.31 -7.28
C PRO A 31 -2.65 -9.80 -8.52
N ARG A 32 -2.08 -10.00 -9.72
CA ARG A 32 -2.72 -9.62 -11.00
C ARG A 32 -4.09 -10.27 -11.21
N LYS A 33 -4.27 -11.50 -10.71
CA LYS A 33 -5.52 -12.26 -10.83
C LYS A 33 -6.50 -12.00 -9.67
N ALA A 34 -6.21 -11.05 -8.79
CA ALA A 34 -7.12 -10.72 -7.70
C ALA A 34 -8.42 -10.12 -8.25
N VAL A 35 -9.55 -10.54 -7.68
CA VAL A 35 -10.86 -9.99 -8.01
C VAL A 35 -11.02 -8.67 -7.24
N LYS A 36 -11.29 -7.58 -7.96
CA LYS A 36 -11.58 -6.28 -7.34
C LYS A 36 -13.06 -6.23 -6.94
N ASN A 37 -13.32 -6.03 -5.66
CA ASN A 37 -14.67 -5.87 -5.10
C ASN A 37 -15.12 -4.41 -5.19
N LYS A 38 -16.45 -4.18 -5.10
CA LYS A 38 -17.04 -2.84 -5.14
C LYS A 38 -16.51 -1.90 -4.04
N THR A 39 -16.10 -2.43 -2.89
CA THR A 39 -15.64 -1.66 -1.72
C THR A 39 -14.17 -1.22 -1.77
N GLY A 40 -13.48 -1.37 -2.92
CA GLY A 40 -12.04 -1.10 -3.01
C GLY A 40 -11.17 -2.18 -2.35
N SER A 41 -11.78 -3.30 -1.96
CA SER A 41 -11.08 -4.49 -1.51
C SER A 41 -10.78 -5.44 -2.66
N PHE A 42 -9.79 -6.31 -2.47
CA PHE A 42 -9.34 -7.28 -3.46
C PHE A 42 -9.32 -8.67 -2.84
N THR A 43 -9.88 -9.64 -3.54
CA THR A 43 -9.99 -11.02 -3.07
C THR A 43 -9.16 -11.95 -3.95
N TYR A 44 -8.37 -12.82 -3.34
CA TYR A 44 -7.51 -13.77 -4.06
C TYR A 44 -7.22 -15.02 -3.23
N PRO A 45 -6.96 -16.17 -3.89
CA PRO A 45 -6.53 -17.37 -3.20
C PRO A 45 -5.14 -17.18 -2.57
N VAL A 46 -4.95 -17.74 -1.38
CA VAL A 46 -3.69 -17.77 -0.66
C VAL A 46 -3.41 -19.18 -0.16
N PHE A 47 -2.14 -19.50 -0.15
CA PHE A 47 -1.64 -20.70 0.49
C PHE A 47 -1.36 -20.39 1.96
N PRO A 48 -2.08 -21.03 2.91
CA PRO A 48 -1.81 -20.84 4.32
C PRO A 48 -0.42 -21.39 4.66
N SER A 49 0.20 -20.82 5.70
CA SER A 49 1.47 -21.34 6.20
C SER A 49 1.24 -22.65 6.94
N MET A 50 2.21 -23.57 6.87
CA MET A 50 2.15 -24.85 7.59
C MET A 50 1.88 -24.66 9.08
N ILE A 51 2.49 -23.65 9.72
CA ILE A 51 2.23 -23.32 11.14
C ILE A 51 0.76 -23.00 11.39
N LYS A 52 0.10 -22.28 10.47
CA LYS A 52 -1.31 -21.95 10.58
C LYS A 52 -2.17 -23.21 10.47
N GLU A 53 -1.86 -24.10 9.54
CA GLU A 53 -2.58 -25.37 9.36
C GLU A 53 -2.41 -26.30 10.56
N LEU A 54 -1.19 -26.44 11.08
CA LEU A 54 -0.90 -27.22 12.29
C LEU A 54 -1.67 -26.70 13.50
N ARG A 55 -1.71 -25.38 13.70
CA ARG A 55 -2.51 -24.76 14.77
C ARG A 55 -4.02 -24.98 14.58
N ALA A 56 -4.48 -25.13 13.34
CA ALA A 56 -5.85 -25.46 13.02
C ALA A 56 -6.16 -26.98 13.10
N GLY A 57 -5.18 -27.81 13.44
CA GLY A 57 -5.35 -29.26 13.58
C GLY A 57 -5.46 -30.02 12.24
N ILE A 58 -5.08 -29.40 11.12
CA ILE A 58 -5.12 -30.01 9.80
C ILE A 58 -3.86 -30.86 9.61
N LYS A 59 -4.03 -32.16 9.30
CA LYS A 59 -2.92 -33.14 9.24
C LYS A 59 -2.66 -33.75 7.86
N GLU A 60 -3.70 -33.90 7.03
CA GLU A 60 -3.66 -34.76 5.84
C GLU A 60 -4.02 -34.02 4.53
N ASP A 61 -4.57 -32.80 4.60
CA ASP A 61 -5.17 -32.11 3.45
C ASP A 61 -4.65 -30.66 3.35
N TYR A 62 -4.26 -30.21 2.15
CA TYR A 62 -3.72 -28.88 1.92
C TYR A 62 -4.78 -27.96 1.32
N ARG A 63 -5.13 -26.88 2.03
CA ARG A 63 -6.30 -26.06 1.68
C ARG A 63 -5.89 -24.71 1.14
N ILE A 64 -6.42 -24.36 -0.04
CA ILE A 64 -6.35 -22.99 -0.54
C ILE A 64 -7.40 -22.17 0.19
N GLU A 65 -6.96 -21.11 0.86
CA GLU A 65 -7.86 -20.16 1.50
C GLU A 65 -8.10 -18.95 0.59
N THR A 66 -9.17 -18.22 0.85
CA THR A 66 -9.42 -16.93 0.20
C THR A 66 -9.07 -15.80 1.15
N GLN A 67 -8.18 -14.89 0.72
CA GLN A 67 -7.86 -13.67 1.46
C GLN A 67 -8.55 -12.47 0.79
N THR A 68 -9.12 -11.58 1.61
CA THR A 68 -9.60 -10.27 1.17
C THR A 68 -8.74 -9.18 1.78
N LYS A 69 -8.25 -8.26 0.94
CA LYS A 69 -7.40 -7.14 1.35
C LYS A 69 -8.05 -5.82 0.98
N SER A 70 -8.38 -5.03 1.99
CA SER A 70 -8.94 -3.69 1.81
C SER A 70 -7.83 -2.67 1.58
N LEU A 71 -8.01 -1.80 0.58
CA LEU A 71 -7.10 -0.70 0.28
C LEU A 71 -7.91 0.59 0.18
N THR A 72 -7.51 1.61 0.95
CA THR A 72 -8.13 2.95 0.86
C THR A 72 -7.77 3.64 -0.45
N GLY A 73 -6.58 3.35 -0.99
CA GLY A 73 -6.07 3.97 -2.21
C GLY A 73 -5.65 5.44 -2.06
N ILE A 74 -5.74 5.99 -0.84
CA ILE A 74 -5.36 7.37 -0.51
C ILE A 74 -3.84 7.42 -0.33
N TYR A 75 -3.19 8.40 -0.96
CA TYR A 75 -1.77 8.68 -0.78
C TYR A 75 -1.60 9.90 0.13
N ASP A 76 -1.38 9.64 1.41
CA ASP A 76 -1.34 10.63 2.51
C ASP A 76 0.07 11.16 2.82
N LYS A 77 1.07 10.73 2.06
CA LYS A 77 2.49 11.10 2.28
C LYS A 77 2.86 12.47 1.69
N GLY A 78 1.92 13.14 1.05
CA GLY A 78 2.16 14.39 0.33
C GLY A 78 1.51 14.42 -1.05
N VAL A 79 1.76 15.51 -1.76
CA VAL A 79 1.24 15.74 -3.11
C VAL A 79 2.24 15.21 -4.14
N VAL A 80 1.79 14.35 -5.04
CA VAL A 80 2.58 13.88 -6.18
C VAL A 80 2.60 14.97 -7.26
N THR A 81 3.78 15.44 -7.65
CA THR A 81 3.97 16.44 -8.70
C THR A 81 3.95 15.80 -10.09
N GLY A 82 3.77 16.60 -11.15
CA GLY A 82 3.71 16.10 -12.54
C GLY A 82 4.97 15.37 -13.03
N ASN A 83 6.12 15.55 -12.38
CA ASN A 83 7.36 14.81 -12.63
C ASN A 83 7.54 13.57 -11.73
N GLY A 84 6.51 13.18 -10.96
CA GLY A 84 6.53 11.99 -10.10
C GLY A 84 7.24 12.16 -8.75
N ARG A 85 7.74 13.35 -8.40
CA ARG A 85 8.25 13.64 -7.05
C ARG A 85 7.11 13.81 -6.06
N VAL A 86 7.39 13.59 -4.78
CA VAL A 86 6.41 13.76 -3.69
C VAL A 86 6.82 14.99 -2.88
N LYS A 87 5.90 15.97 -2.76
CA LYS A 87 6.04 17.10 -1.84
C LYS A 87 5.34 16.73 -0.53
N PRO A 88 6.08 16.49 0.58
CA PRO A 88 5.47 16.12 1.86
C PRO A 88 4.54 17.21 2.37
N HIS A 89 3.52 16.81 3.14
CA HIS A 89 2.73 17.77 3.91
C HIS A 89 3.62 18.41 4.99
N LYS A 90 3.45 19.71 5.21
CA LYS A 90 4.13 20.39 6.32
C LYS A 90 3.36 20.10 7.60
N LEU A 91 4.06 19.58 8.61
CA LEU A 91 3.53 19.51 9.96
C LEU A 91 3.52 20.92 10.53
N HIS A 92 2.34 21.46 10.80
CA HIS A 92 2.20 22.66 11.60
C HIS A 92 1.94 22.23 13.04
N LEU A 93 2.70 22.80 13.96
CA LEU A 93 2.40 22.70 15.37
C LEU A 93 1.02 23.33 15.61
N PRO A 94 0.15 22.72 16.45
CA PRO A 94 -1.10 23.37 16.81
C PRO A 94 -0.80 24.70 17.51
N ASP A 95 -1.62 25.73 17.28
CA ASP A 95 -1.41 27.10 17.79
C ASP A 95 -1.27 27.16 19.33
N ASN A 96 -1.70 26.11 20.04
CA ASN A 96 -1.65 26.00 21.50
C ASN A 96 -0.33 25.42 22.04
N HIS A 97 0.81 25.96 21.62
CA HIS A 97 2.04 25.74 22.40
C HIS A 97 1.96 26.53 23.70
N ILE A 98 1.57 25.85 24.78
CA ILE A 98 1.86 26.28 26.14
C ILE A 98 3.38 26.44 26.22
N GLN A 99 3.85 27.68 26.37
CA GLN A 99 5.24 27.94 26.73
C GLN A 99 5.50 27.22 28.04
N GLN A 100 6.30 26.15 28.01
CA GLN A 100 6.83 25.61 29.26
C GLN A 100 7.76 26.67 29.84
N PRO A 101 7.52 27.16 31.07
CA PRO A 101 8.48 28.05 31.70
C PRO A 101 9.79 27.28 31.88
N LEU A 102 10.89 27.86 31.38
CA LEU A 102 12.25 27.40 31.67
C LEU A 102 12.41 27.40 33.19
N LEU A 103 12.44 26.21 33.80
CA LEU A 103 12.91 26.05 35.16
C LEU A 103 14.41 26.38 35.14
N LEU A 104 14.74 27.60 35.54
CA LEU A 104 16.07 27.98 36.00
C LEU A 104 16.39 27.06 37.19
N PHE A 105 17.34 26.16 36.99
CA PHE A 105 18.00 25.48 38.10
C PHE A 105 19.05 26.46 38.63
N ASP A 106 18.85 26.92 39.87
CA ASP A 106 19.85 27.63 40.67
C ASP A 106 20.97 26.67 41.13
#